data_AF-A0A9W9KG14-F1
#
_entry.id   AF-A0A9W9KG14-F1
#
_cell.length_a   1.000
_cell.length_b   1.000
_cell.length_c   1.000
_cell.angle_alpha   90.00
_cell.angle_beta   90.00
_cell.angle_gamma   90.00
#
_symmetry.space_group_name_H-M   'P 1'
#
loop_
_entity.id
_entity.type
_entity.pdbx_description
1 polymer ?
#
loop_
_entity_poly.entity_id
_entity_poly.type
_entity_poly.pdbx_seq_one_letter_code
_entity_poly.pdbx_strand_id
1 'polypeptide(L)'
;MALVSPIQPPAQSSSEHLVYLPDLFSSIMAVKPTLSPHYHDAKAEADSWIQRTLHADDNWAAKNSRVNFAYMSSIWAPTCDKDEFDEGHLSHDPAAQQQELDRTMAIMEGTRSRVSRDEDELGYVFQSAWDRVKERSSEVTQQRYRDMHRGFFDGILKQVEHIHEQRVFTRNVDEYMDMRRRTIGVHPVIVLCECVLGIHIPSNVVTHPSLEELGELSADLVMLVNDLVSYKKDLEQGVDHNLIVLLTARGLSRQQAVDEIGSMLDARYRRWYAVLADMPIWGEEIDRQVIRYSEICRNIALGSLYWR
;
A
#
# COMPACT_ATOMS: atom_id res chain seq x y z
N MET A 1 66.45 6.89 -10.29
CA MET A 1 65.11 6.35 -10.58
C MET A 1 64.65 5.57 -9.36
N ALA A 2 63.86 6.20 -8.50
CA ALA A 2 63.25 5.52 -7.35
C ALA A 2 61.94 4.86 -7.81
N LEU A 3 61.83 3.55 -7.61
CA LEU A 3 60.63 2.77 -7.90
C LEU A 3 59.58 3.06 -6.83
N VAL A 4 58.46 3.63 -7.25
CA VAL A 4 57.28 3.88 -6.41
C VAL A 4 56.58 2.54 -6.17
N SER A 5 56.49 2.11 -4.91
CA SER A 5 55.68 0.95 -4.53
C SER A 5 54.18 1.24 -4.77
N PRO A 6 53.38 0.25 -5.22
CA PRO A 6 51.95 0.44 -5.37
C PRO A 6 51.30 0.64 -4.00
N ILE A 7 50.49 1.69 -3.88
CA ILE A 7 49.63 1.95 -2.73
C ILE A 7 48.63 0.80 -2.63
N GLN A 8 48.74 -0.04 -1.60
CA GLN A 8 47.69 -0.99 -1.26
C GLN A 8 46.43 -0.21 -0.86
N PRO A 9 45.24 -0.57 -1.37
CA PRO A 9 44.00 0.01 -0.87
C PRO A 9 43.88 -0.32 0.62
N PRO A 10 43.35 0.61 1.43
CA PRO A 10 43.12 0.32 2.85
C PRO A 10 42.22 -0.91 2.95
N ALA A 11 42.60 -1.83 3.84
CA ALA A 11 41.78 -2.97 4.19
C ALA A 11 40.36 -2.46 4.53
N GLN A 12 39.38 -2.86 3.71
CA GLN A 12 37.97 -2.63 4.00
C GLN A 12 37.68 -3.33 5.34
N SER A 13 37.56 -2.56 6.42
CA SER A 13 36.99 -3.09 7.64
C SER A 13 35.54 -3.41 7.33
N SER A 14 35.22 -4.69 7.23
CA SER A 14 33.85 -5.20 7.12
C SER A 14 33.11 -4.99 8.45
N SER A 15 32.90 -3.74 8.85
CA SER A 15 31.82 -3.47 9.79
C SER A 15 30.54 -3.60 8.97
N GLU A 16 29.88 -4.75 9.05
CA GLU A 16 28.48 -4.84 8.68
C GLU A 16 27.77 -3.65 9.32
N HIS A 17 27.30 -2.73 8.48
CA HIS A 17 26.65 -1.52 8.95
C HIS A 17 25.24 -1.87 9.40
N LEU A 18 25.14 -2.47 10.59
CA LEU A 18 23.90 -2.83 11.25
C LEU A 18 23.09 -1.55 11.49
N VAL A 19 21.79 -1.64 11.20
CA VAL A 19 20.79 -0.62 11.51
C VAL A 19 19.75 -1.30 12.39
N TYR A 20 19.41 -0.67 13.50
CA TYR A 20 18.43 -1.18 14.45
C TYR A 20 17.07 -0.57 14.12
N LEU A 21 16.11 -1.44 13.80
CA LEU A 21 14.73 -1.00 13.58
C LEU A 21 14.09 -0.61 14.93
N PRO A 22 13.19 0.39 14.94
CA PRO A 22 12.37 0.68 16.11
C PRO A 22 11.41 -0.49 16.40
N ASP A 23 10.79 -0.48 17.58
CA ASP A 23 9.74 -1.46 17.89
C ASP A 23 8.48 -1.19 17.08
N LEU A 24 8.33 -1.95 16.00
CA LEU A 24 7.19 -1.87 15.09
C LEU A 24 5.91 -2.49 15.66
N PHE A 25 6.00 -3.26 16.75
CA PHE A 25 4.85 -3.94 17.39
C PHE A 25 4.42 -3.22 18.65
N SER A 26 4.19 -1.92 18.53
CA SER A 26 3.82 -1.04 19.64
C SER A 26 2.43 -0.43 19.44
N SER A 27 1.82 0.05 20.52
CA SER A 27 0.53 0.75 20.49
C SER A 27 -0.58 -0.03 19.76
N ILE A 28 -1.30 0.59 18.81
CA ILE A 28 -2.36 -0.05 18.01
C ILE A 28 -1.85 -1.20 17.12
N MET A 29 -0.53 -1.31 16.95
CA MET A 29 0.14 -2.36 16.19
C MET A 29 0.64 -3.52 17.08
N ALA A 30 0.54 -3.40 18.40
CA ALA A 30 0.97 -4.40 19.39
C ALA A 30 -0.03 -5.57 19.57
N VAL A 31 -0.90 -5.79 18.60
CA VAL A 31 -1.93 -6.83 18.64
C VAL A 31 -1.62 -7.93 17.64
N LYS A 32 -1.96 -9.17 18.02
CA LYS A 32 -1.93 -10.28 17.06
C LYS A 32 -3.11 -10.11 16.10
N PRO A 33 -2.90 -10.12 14.78
CA PRO A 33 -3.97 -9.98 13.82
C PRO A 33 -4.88 -11.20 13.86
N THR A 34 -6.16 -10.98 13.59
CA THR A 34 -7.09 -12.05 13.27
C THR A 34 -6.90 -12.40 11.81
N LEU A 35 -6.80 -13.69 11.50
CA LEU A 35 -6.72 -14.19 10.13
C LEU A 35 -8.10 -14.69 9.72
N SER A 36 -8.49 -14.46 8.47
CA SER A 36 -9.70 -15.06 7.92
C SER A 36 -9.65 -16.59 8.06
N PRO A 37 -10.74 -17.24 8.53
CA PRO A 37 -10.82 -18.69 8.58
C PRO A 37 -10.72 -19.33 7.20
N HIS A 38 -10.91 -18.54 6.14
CA HIS A 38 -10.84 -18.98 4.74
C HIS A 38 -9.46 -18.77 4.11
N TYR A 39 -8.46 -18.28 4.85
CA TYR A 39 -7.13 -17.93 4.30
C TYR A 39 -6.51 -19.05 3.44
N HIS A 40 -6.47 -20.29 3.94
CA HIS A 40 -5.81 -21.38 3.25
C HIS A 40 -6.48 -21.72 1.91
N ASP A 41 -7.82 -21.76 1.91
CA ASP A 41 -8.59 -22.01 0.70
C ASP A 41 -8.49 -20.84 -0.28
N ALA A 42 -8.73 -19.62 0.21
CA ALA A 42 -8.68 -18.41 -0.60
C ALA A 42 -7.30 -18.19 -1.23
N LYS A 43 -6.21 -18.54 -0.52
CA LYS A 43 -4.86 -18.51 -1.07
C LYS A 43 -4.70 -19.48 -2.24
N ALA A 44 -5.11 -20.74 -2.06
CA ALA A 44 -4.94 -21.77 -3.08
C ALA A 44 -5.77 -21.44 -4.34
N GLU A 45 -6.99 -20.95 -4.14
CA GLU A 45 -7.88 -20.50 -5.21
C GLU A 45 -7.28 -19.28 -5.95
N ALA A 46 -6.89 -18.23 -5.21
CA ALA A 46 -6.32 -17.01 -5.78
C ALA A 46 -5.02 -17.27 -6.57
N ASP A 47 -4.08 -18.03 -6.00
CA ASP A 47 -2.82 -18.38 -6.66
C ASP A 47 -3.09 -19.15 -7.98
N SER A 48 -4.06 -20.08 -7.95
CA SER A 48 -4.46 -20.87 -9.12
C SER A 48 -5.21 -20.03 -10.16
N TRP A 49 -6.02 -19.07 -9.73
CA TRP A 49 -6.79 -18.19 -10.60
C TRP A 49 -5.88 -17.20 -11.32
N ILE A 50 -4.95 -16.55 -10.61
CA ILE A 50 -4.07 -15.55 -11.20
C ILE A 50 -3.05 -16.18 -12.15
N GLN A 51 -2.47 -17.34 -11.78
CA GLN A 51 -1.56 -18.07 -12.66
C GLN A 51 -2.23 -18.42 -13.98
N ARG A 52 -3.46 -18.95 -13.92
CA ARG A 52 -4.23 -19.25 -15.12
C ARG A 52 -4.53 -17.97 -15.90
N THR A 53 -5.04 -16.94 -15.24
CA THR A 53 -5.53 -15.74 -15.92
C THR A 53 -4.43 -15.00 -16.68
N LEU A 54 -3.26 -14.84 -16.06
CA LEU A 54 -2.10 -14.14 -16.63
C LEU A 54 -1.19 -15.04 -17.50
N HIS A 55 -1.62 -16.27 -17.80
CA HIS A 55 -0.81 -17.28 -18.48
C HIS A 55 0.63 -17.41 -17.91
N ALA A 56 0.76 -17.24 -16.59
CA ALA A 56 2.06 -17.10 -15.95
C ALA A 56 2.81 -18.43 -15.89
N ASP A 57 4.12 -18.39 -16.12
CA ASP A 57 4.97 -19.56 -15.96
C ASP A 57 5.11 -19.98 -14.48
N ASP A 58 5.59 -21.20 -14.26
CA ASP A 58 5.73 -21.77 -12.91
C ASP A 58 6.70 -20.97 -12.03
N ASN A 59 7.69 -20.28 -12.61
CA ASN A 59 8.65 -19.48 -11.84
C ASN A 59 7.99 -18.20 -11.32
N TRP A 60 7.21 -17.53 -12.16
CA TRP A 60 6.41 -16.38 -11.77
C TRP A 60 5.35 -16.78 -10.75
N ALA A 61 4.63 -17.89 -10.97
CA ALA A 61 3.60 -18.38 -10.05
C ALA A 61 4.19 -18.72 -8.68
N ALA A 62 5.35 -19.39 -8.63
CA ALA A 62 6.06 -19.66 -7.39
C ALA A 62 6.56 -18.38 -6.70
N LYS A 63 6.92 -17.34 -7.45
CA LYS A 63 7.24 -16.02 -6.88
C LYS A 63 5.99 -15.38 -6.29
N ASN A 64 4.87 -15.32 -7.02
CA ASN A 64 3.61 -14.75 -6.55
C ASN A 64 3.10 -15.43 -5.27
N SER A 65 3.08 -16.77 -5.28
CA SER A 65 2.62 -17.54 -4.12
C SER A 65 3.46 -17.29 -2.86
N ARG A 66 4.77 -17.05 -3.00
CA ARG A 66 5.67 -16.69 -1.88
C ARG A 66 5.46 -15.28 -1.37
N VAL A 67 5.08 -14.35 -2.26
CA VAL A 67 4.72 -12.99 -1.86
C VAL A 67 3.47 -13.02 -0.98
N ASN A 68 2.55 -13.97 -1.17
CA ASN A 68 1.49 -14.29 -0.20
C ASN A 68 0.56 -13.11 0.14
N PHE A 69 0.11 -12.37 -0.88
CA PHE A 69 -0.89 -11.31 -0.75
C PHE A 69 -2.18 -11.78 -0.06
N ALA A 70 -2.57 -13.03 -0.28
CA ALA A 70 -3.70 -13.66 0.41
C ALA A 70 -3.58 -13.66 1.95
N TYR A 71 -2.35 -13.75 2.48
CA TYR A 71 -2.13 -13.64 3.94
C TYR A 71 -2.40 -12.22 4.41
N MET A 72 -1.86 -11.24 3.70
CA MET A 72 -2.07 -9.82 4.02
C MET A 72 -3.55 -9.43 3.92
N SER A 73 -4.23 -9.78 2.83
CA SER A 73 -5.66 -9.49 2.65
C SER A 73 -6.54 -10.21 3.69
N SER A 74 -6.15 -11.41 4.12
CA SER A 74 -6.86 -12.14 5.20
C SER A 74 -6.77 -11.45 6.57
N ILE A 75 -5.80 -10.56 6.78
CA ILE A 75 -5.68 -9.72 7.97
C ILE A 75 -6.51 -8.43 7.79
N TRP A 76 -6.53 -7.87 6.59
CA TRP A 76 -7.28 -6.65 6.27
C TRP A 76 -8.78 -6.85 6.50
N ALA A 77 -9.33 -7.95 5.98
CA ALA A 77 -10.75 -8.28 6.06
C ALA A 77 -10.97 -9.69 6.66
N PRO A 78 -10.74 -9.89 7.97
CA PRO A 78 -10.71 -11.23 8.57
C PRO A 78 -12.07 -11.93 8.63
N THR A 79 -13.16 -11.19 8.44
CA THR A 79 -14.53 -11.74 8.45
C THR A 79 -15.19 -11.73 7.08
N CYS A 80 -14.46 -11.44 6.00
CA CYS A 80 -15.03 -11.54 4.66
C CYS A 80 -15.15 -13.02 4.24
N ASP A 81 -16.16 -13.30 3.41
CA ASP A 81 -16.25 -14.56 2.68
C ASP A 81 -15.10 -14.66 1.65
N LYS A 82 -14.90 -15.85 1.06
CA LYS A 82 -13.84 -16.10 0.07
C LYS A 82 -13.88 -15.07 -1.06
N ASP A 83 -12.93 -14.16 -1.09
CA ASP A 83 -12.70 -13.24 -2.21
C ASP A 83 -11.21 -13.20 -2.57
N GLU A 84 -10.95 -13.27 -3.87
CA GLU A 84 -9.62 -13.27 -4.47
C GLU A 84 -9.28 -11.84 -4.93
N PHE A 85 -8.18 -11.29 -4.42
CA PHE A 85 -7.62 -10.00 -4.84
C PHE A 85 -6.15 -10.17 -5.16
N ASP A 86 -5.69 -9.64 -6.30
CA ASP A 86 -4.26 -9.56 -6.63
C ASP A 86 -3.97 -8.43 -7.62
N GLU A 87 -2.72 -7.95 -7.61
CA GLU A 87 -2.24 -6.82 -8.42
C GLU A 87 -1.52 -7.26 -9.71
N GLY A 88 -1.64 -6.40 -10.72
CA GLY A 88 -0.88 -6.45 -11.97
C GLY A 88 0.45 -5.70 -11.89
N HIS A 89 1.31 -5.91 -12.89
CA HIS A 89 2.57 -5.18 -13.03
C HIS A 89 2.35 -3.80 -13.67
N LEU A 90 2.95 -2.75 -13.11
CA LEU A 90 2.96 -1.42 -13.70
C LEU A 90 4.27 -1.19 -14.49
N SER A 91 4.15 -0.62 -15.69
CA SER A 91 5.28 -0.24 -16.56
C SER A 91 6.06 0.95 -15.98
N HIS A 92 7.33 1.13 -16.35
CA HIS A 92 8.14 2.31 -16.03
C HIS A 92 8.09 3.41 -17.11
N ASP A 93 7.37 3.18 -18.21
CA ASP A 93 7.15 4.17 -19.28
C ASP A 93 5.92 5.05 -18.95
N PRO A 94 6.07 6.39 -18.84
CA PRO A 94 4.96 7.30 -18.55
C PRO A 94 3.79 7.15 -19.53
N ALA A 95 4.05 6.97 -20.82
CA ALA A 95 3.01 6.86 -21.84
C ALA A 95 2.24 5.53 -21.72
N ALA A 96 2.96 4.44 -21.49
CA ALA A 96 2.36 3.13 -21.25
C ALA A 96 1.56 3.11 -19.93
N GLN A 97 2.05 3.77 -18.88
CA GLN A 97 1.31 3.94 -17.63
C GLN A 97 0.02 4.73 -17.86
N GLN A 98 0.09 5.90 -18.48
CA GLN A 98 -1.12 6.69 -18.77
C GLN A 98 -2.16 5.86 -19.51
N GLN A 99 -1.74 5.09 -20.52
CA GLN A 99 -2.64 4.23 -21.27
C GLN A 99 -3.29 3.15 -20.39
N GLU A 100 -2.53 2.52 -19.50
CA GLU A 100 -3.05 1.48 -18.59
C GLU A 100 -4.02 2.07 -17.56
N LEU A 101 -3.73 3.27 -17.07
CA LEU A 101 -4.58 4.00 -16.14
C LEU A 101 -5.89 4.42 -16.80
N ASP A 102 -5.84 4.97 -18.01
CA ASP A 102 -7.02 5.34 -18.79
C ASP A 102 -7.91 4.11 -19.05
N ARG A 103 -7.30 2.98 -19.40
CA ARG A 103 -8.00 1.70 -19.60
C ARG A 103 -8.69 1.22 -18.33
N THR A 104 -8.01 1.30 -17.20
CA THR A 104 -8.51 0.85 -15.89
C THR A 104 -9.66 1.74 -15.40
N MET A 105 -9.50 3.06 -15.53
CA MET A 105 -10.56 4.03 -15.22
C MET A 105 -11.77 3.84 -16.12
N ALA A 106 -11.57 3.60 -17.42
CA ALA A 106 -12.66 3.38 -18.36
C ALA A 106 -13.47 2.10 -18.06
N ILE A 107 -12.86 1.07 -17.46
CA ILE A 107 -13.57 -0.11 -16.92
C ILE A 107 -14.50 0.32 -15.77
N MET A 108 -14.02 1.13 -14.84
CA MET A 108 -14.85 1.56 -13.69
C MET A 108 -15.95 2.56 -14.07
N GLU A 109 -15.68 3.41 -15.05
CA GLU A 109 -16.62 4.41 -15.57
C GLU A 109 -17.65 3.80 -16.54
N GLY A 110 -17.45 2.55 -16.98
CA GLY A 110 -18.33 1.88 -17.94
C GLY A 110 -18.23 2.45 -19.36
N THR A 111 -17.17 3.19 -19.67
CA THR A 111 -16.90 3.79 -20.99
C THR A 111 -16.10 2.86 -21.90
N ARG A 112 -15.49 1.80 -21.34
CA ARG A 112 -14.82 0.73 -22.07
C ARG A 112 -15.77 -0.47 -22.28
N SER A 113 -15.78 -1.02 -23.48
CA SER A 113 -16.40 -2.33 -23.74
C SER A 113 -15.77 -3.41 -22.88
N ARG A 114 -16.57 -4.41 -22.48
CA ARG A 114 -16.05 -5.55 -21.73
C ARG A 114 -14.94 -6.24 -22.50
N VAL A 115 -13.87 -6.59 -21.81
CA VAL A 115 -12.72 -7.30 -22.38
C VAL A 115 -12.76 -8.78 -22.02
N SER A 116 -12.31 -9.62 -22.95
CA SER A 116 -12.01 -11.02 -22.69
C SER A 116 -10.58 -11.19 -22.17
N ARG A 117 -10.31 -12.32 -21.52
CA ARG A 117 -8.98 -12.67 -21.03
C ARG A 117 -7.92 -12.69 -22.13
N ASP A 118 -8.26 -13.14 -23.34
CA ASP A 118 -7.30 -13.26 -24.45
C ASP A 118 -6.97 -11.89 -25.09
N GLU A 119 -7.83 -10.89 -24.91
CA GLU A 119 -7.63 -9.53 -25.43
C GLU A 119 -6.82 -8.65 -24.48
N ASP A 120 -7.10 -8.73 -23.18
CA ASP A 120 -6.48 -7.92 -22.14
C ASP A 120 -6.57 -8.65 -20.79
N GLU A 121 -5.53 -9.40 -20.44
CA GLU A 121 -5.50 -10.22 -19.22
C GLU A 121 -5.63 -9.37 -17.95
N LEU A 122 -4.90 -8.24 -17.88
CA LEU A 122 -4.93 -7.31 -16.74
C LEU A 122 -6.27 -6.60 -16.65
N GLY A 123 -6.78 -6.11 -17.79
CA GLY A 123 -8.12 -5.54 -17.88
C GLY A 123 -9.20 -6.54 -17.47
N TYR A 124 -9.06 -7.83 -17.80
CA TYR A 124 -9.99 -8.88 -17.39
C TYR A 124 -9.94 -9.15 -15.89
N VAL A 125 -8.74 -9.20 -15.28
CA VAL A 125 -8.56 -9.32 -13.83
C VAL A 125 -9.25 -8.15 -13.12
N PHE A 126 -8.92 -6.92 -13.52
CA PHE A 126 -9.46 -5.73 -12.91
C PHE A 126 -10.98 -5.60 -13.10
N GLN A 127 -11.49 -5.91 -14.30
CA GLN A 127 -12.93 -5.97 -14.59
C GLN A 127 -13.65 -6.98 -13.69
N SER A 128 -13.05 -8.16 -13.48
CA SER A 128 -13.62 -9.20 -12.61
C SER A 128 -13.68 -8.74 -11.15
N ALA A 129 -12.63 -8.07 -10.66
CA ALA A 129 -12.63 -7.48 -9.33
C ALA A 129 -13.68 -6.37 -9.19
N TRP A 130 -13.76 -5.47 -10.18
CA TRP A 130 -14.72 -4.37 -10.18
C TRP A 130 -16.18 -4.85 -10.23
N ASP A 131 -16.49 -5.91 -10.98
CA ASP A 131 -17.83 -6.50 -10.99
C ASP A 131 -18.26 -7.00 -9.61
N ARG A 132 -17.36 -7.67 -8.88
CA ARG A 132 -17.62 -8.12 -7.50
C ARG A 132 -17.81 -6.94 -6.54
N VAL A 133 -17.05 -5.86 -6.72
CA VAL A 133 -17.23 -4.62 -5.95
C VAL A 133 -18.62 -4.05 -6.19
N LYS A 134 -19.07 -3.93 -7.46
CA LYS A 134 -20.41 -3.42 -7.79
C LYS A 134 -21.53 -4.26 -7.20
N GLU A 135 -21.39 -5.59 -7.20
CA GLU A 135 -22.40 -6.50 -6.64
C GLU A 135 -22.61 -6.32 -5.14
N ARG A 136 -21.59 -5.83 -4.41
CA ARG A 136 -21.58 -5.76 -2.94
C ARG A 136 -21.62 -4.34 -2.38
N SER A 137 -21.66 -3.31 -3.21
CA SER A 137 -21.49 -1.93 -2.76
C SER A 137 -22.53 -0.96 -3.33
N SER A 138 -22.86 0.06 -2.53
CA SER A 138 -23.77 1.13 -2.94
C SER A 138 -23.13 2.03 -4.00
N GLU A 139 -23.95 2.73 -4.80
CA GLU A 139 -23.45 3.73 -5.76
C GLU A 139 -22.52 4.79 -5.13
N VAL A 140 -22.78 5.15 -3.87
CA VAL A 140 -21.94 6.08 -3.10
C VAL A 140 -20.56 5.48 -2.83
N THR A 141 -20.51 4.22 -2.40
CA THR A 141 -19.26 3.49 -2.16
C THR A 141 -18.50 3.26 -3.46
N GLN A 142 -19.21 2.91 -4.54
CA GLN A 142 -18.65 2.77 -5.88
C GLN A 142 -18.02 4.07 -6.38
N GLN A 143 -18.68 5.22 -6.15
CA GLN A 143 -18.10 6.52 -6.50
C GLN A 143 -16.83 6.81 -5.70
N ARG A 144 -16.83 6.57 -4.38
CA ARG A 144 -15.64 6.72 -3.55
C ARG A 144 -14.50 5.81 -4.02
N TYR A 145 -14.80 4.56 -4.39
CA TYR A 145 -13.81 3.62 -4.90
C TYR A 145 -13.14 4.15 -6.17
N ARG A 146 -13.93 4.69 -7.11
CA ARG A 146 -13.43 5.37 -8.33
C ARG A 146 -12.56 6.58 -8.00
N ASP A 147 -12.99 7.41 -7.08
CA ASP A 147 -12.27 8.63 -6.70
C ASP A 147 -10.92 8.30 -6.04
N MET A 148 -10.88 7.28 -5.18
CA MET A 148 -9.63 6.82 -4.56
C MET A 148 -8.68 6.18 -5.57
N HIS A 149 -9.19 5.42 -6.54
CA HIS A 149 -8.36 4.90 -7.64
C HIS A 149 -7.81 6.02 -8.52
N ARG A 150 -8.64 7.01 -8.88
CA ARG A 150 -8.17 8.17 -9.66
C ARG A 150 -7.05 8.90 -8.94
N GLY A 151 -7.23 9.18 -7.64
CA GLY A 151 -6.21 9.82 -6.82
C GLY A 151 -4.90 9.01 -6.75
N PHE A 152 -5.01 7.68 -6.68
CA PHE A 152 -3.87 6.77 -6.69
C PHE A 152 -3.12 6.80 -8.04
N PHE A 153 -3.85 6.71 -9.14
CA PHE A 153 -3.30 6.73 -10.49
C PHE A 153 -2.68 8.08 -10.86
N ASP A 154 -3.33 9.19 -10.51
CA ASP A 154 -2.76 10.53 -10.65
C ASP A 154 -1.46 10.68 -9.83
N GLY A 155 -1.40 10.04 -8.65
CA GLY A 155 -0.20 9.97 -7.83
C GLY A 155 0.95 9.23 -8.53
N ILE A 156 0.66 8.05 -9.10
CA ILE A 156 1.64 7.24 -9.84
C ILE A 156 2.20 8.01 -11.05
N LEU A 157 1.32 8.64 -11.84
CA LEU A 157 1.75 9.42 -13.01
C LEU A 157 2.69 10.55 -12.60
N LYS A 158 2.31 11.33 -11.58
CA LYS A 158 3.17 12.38 -11.05
C LYS A 158 4.51 11.83 -10.58
N GLN A 159 4.53 10.67 -9.91
CA GLN A 159 5.78 10.05 -9.49
C GLN A 159 6.67 9.71 -10.69
N VAL A 160 6.11 9.09 -11.73
CA VAL A 160 6.87 8.70 -12.93
C VAL A 160 7.35 9.90 -13.73
N GLU A 161 6.54 10.96 -13.88
CA GLU A 161 6.95 12.22 -14.47
C GLU A 161 8.17 12.81 -13.75
N HIS A 162 8.18 12.81 -12.42
CA HIS A 162 9.30 13.35 -11.65
C HIS A 162 10.58 12.52 -11.78
N ILE A 163 10.47 11.19 -11.80
CA ILE A 163 11.61 10.31 -12.09
C ILE A 163 12.20 10.65 -13.46
N HIS A 164 11.33 10.75 -14.47
CA HIS A 164 11.74 11.03 -15.84
C HIS A 164 12.37 12.42 -16.00
N GLU A 165 11.84 13.43 -15.32
CA GLU A 165 12.37 14.79 -15.33
C GLU A 165 13.63 14.98 -14.46
N GLN A 166 14.13 13.92 -13.81
CA GLN A 166 15.17 13.99 -12.77
C GLN A 166 14.86 15.02 -11.69
N ARG A 167 13.56 15.30 -11.47
CA ARG A 167 13.10 16.22 -10.43
C ARG A 167 13.18 15.51 -9.11
N VAL A 168 14.07 15.99 -8.26
CA VAL A 168 14.29 15.39 -6.95
C VAL A 168 13.18 15.88 -6.00
N PHE A 169 12.05 15.16 -5.92
CA PHE A 169 11.11 15.22 -4.77
C PHE A 169 11.87 15.07 -3.43
N THR A 170 12.93 14.28 -3.54
CA THR A 170 14.06 13.90 -2.71
C THR A 170 14.68 14.89 -1.69
N ARG A 171 14.14 16.09 -1.45
CA ARG A 171 14.66 16.96 -0.35
C ARG A 171 13.65 17.38 0.71
N ASN A 172 12.35 17.30 0.47
CA ASN A 172 11.34 17.67 1.47
C ASN A 172 10.61 16.43 1.99
N VAL A 173 10.61 16.24 3.31
CA VAL A 173 9.93 15.11 3.96
C VAL A 173 8.42 15.22 3.78
N ASP A 174 7.85 16.42 3.87
CA ASP A 174 6.38 16.60 3.76
C ASP A 174 5.90 16.30 2.34
N GLU A 175 6.60 16.78 1.32
CA GLU A 175 6.31 16.46 -0.09
C GLU A 175 6.45 14.97 -0.37
N TYR A 176 7.45 14.31 0.24
CA TYR A 176 7.62 12.87 0.13
C TYR A 176 6.43 12.11 0.75
N MET A 177 6.00 12.50 1.95
CA MET A 177 4.84 11.90 2.61
C MET A 177 3.57 12.10 1.77
N ASP A 178 3.32 13.31 1.27
CA ASP A 178 2.15 13.61 0.43
C ASP A 178 2.12 12.84 -0.89
N MET A 179 3.29 12.68 -1.52
CA MET A 179 3.43 11.83 -2.69
C MET A 179 3.15 10.36 -2.33
N ARG A 180 3.80 9.82 -1.29
CA ARG A 180 3.67 8.41 -0.91
C ARG A 180 2.27 8.03 -0.46
N ARG A 181 1.55 8.89 0.25
CA ARG A 181 0.12 8.68 0.56
C ARG A 181 -0.72 8.40 -0.69
N ARG A 182 -0.39 9.06 -1.80
CA ARG A 182 -1.07 8.87 -3.09
C ARG A 182 -0.55 7.68 -3.89
N THR A 183 0.61 7.11 -3.56
CA THR A 183 1.21 6.01 -4.36
C THR A 183 1.33 4.69 -3.62
N ILE A 184 0.99 4.64 -2.32
CA ILE A 184 1.04 3.42 -1.52
C ILE A 184 -0.21 2.52 -1.67
N GLY A 185 -1.28 3.01 -2.30
CA GLY A 185 -2.47 2.21 -2.64
C GLY A 185 -3.44 1.93 -1.48
N VAL A 186 -3.23 2.53 -0.31
CA VAL A 186 -4.04 2.23 0.90
C VAL A 186 -5.48 2.71 0.79
N HIS A 187 -5.76 3.91 0.27
CA HIS A 187 -7.13 4.43 0.22
C HIS A 187 -8.08 3.60 -0.67
N PRO A 188 -7.68 3.16 -1.88
CA PRO A 188 -8.41 2.14 -2.63
C PRO A 188 -8.76 0.89 -1.81
N VAL A 189 -7.78 0.36 -1.06
CA VAL A 189 -7.93 -0.86 -0.24
C VAL A 189 -8.88 -0.64 0.93
N ILE A 190 -8.90 0.55 1.55
CA ILE A 190 -9.87 0.89 2.60
C ILE A 190 -11.30 0.75 2.05
N VAL A 191 -11.58 1.37 0.90
CA VAL A 191 -12.92 1.30 0.29
C VAL A 191 -13.25 -0.13 -0.15
N LEU A 192 -12.27 -0.88 -0.64
CA LEU A 192 -12.46 -2.30 -0.94
C LEU A 192 -12.88 -3.11 0.29
N CYS A 193 -12.21 -2.88 1.42
CA CYS A 193 -12.53 -3.53 2.69
C CYS A 193 -13.94 -3.15 3.19
N GLU A 194 -14.35 -1.89 3.00
CA GLU A 194 -15.74 -1.47 3.29
C GLU A 194 -16.75 -2.30 2.47
N CYS A 195 -16.48 -2.52 1.18
CA CYS A 195 -17.34 -3.32 0.30
C CYS A 195 -17.45 -4.77 0.76
N VAL A 196 -16.32 -5.45 0.95
CA VAL A 196 -16.32 -6.90 1.27
C VAL A 196 -16.81 -7.21 2.68
N LEU A 197 -16.71 -6.24 3.59
CA LEU A 197 -17.22 -6.37 4.96
C LEU A 197 -18.66 -5.83 5.10
N GLY A 198 -19.27 -5.26 4.06
CA GLY A 198 -20.61 -4.68 4.15
C GLY A 198 -20.67 -3.56 5.18
N ILE A 199 -19.73 -2.63 5.13
CA ILE A 199 -19.72 -1.43 5.95
C ILE A 199 -20.39 -0.31 5.17
N HIS A 200 -21.40 0.28 5.79
CA HIS A 200 -22.21 1.32 5.17
C HIS A 200 -22.22 2.56 6.05
N ILE A 201 -21.35 3.51 5.70
CA ILE A 201 -21.26 4.81 6.38
C ILE A 201 -21.92 5.87 5.48
N PRO A 202 -22.87 6.67 5.99
CA PRO A 202 -23.48 7.76 5.23
C PRO A 202 -22.44 8.75 4.71
N SER A 203 -22.68 9.35 3.54
CA SER A 203 -21.72 10.27 2.89
C SER A 203 -21.27 11.41 3.79
N ASN A 204 -22.19 12.01 4.56
CA ASN A 204 -21.89 13.11 5.47
C ASN A 204 -21.05 12.70 6.70
N VAL A 205 -20.96 11.39 6.98
CA VAL A 205 -20.17 10.83 8.08
C VAL A 205 -18.82 10.36 7.58
N VAL A 206 -18.77 9.72 6.41
CA VAL A 206 -17.49 9.19 5.87
C VAL A 206 -16.54 10.30 5.42
N THR A 207 -17.06 11.47 5.03
CA THR A 207 -16.26 12.68 4.76
C THR A 207 -16.03 13.53 6.01
N HIS A 208 -16.29 12.99 7.21
CA HIS A 208 -15.95 13.69 8.44
C HIS A 208 -14.42 13.70 8.59
N PRO A 209 -13.80 14.83 9.00
CA PRO A 209 -12.34 14.93 9.08
C PRO A 209 -11.66 13.82 9.89
N SER A 210 -12.28 13.36 10.97
CA SER A 210 -11.74 12.24 11.76
C SER A 210 -11.65 10.93 11.00
N LEU A 211 -12.60 10.62 10.11
CA LEU A 211 -12.57 9.38 9.33
C LEU A 211 -11.55 9.47 8.20
N GLU A 212 -11.50 10.61 7.52
CA GLU A 212 -10.47 10.90 6.51
C GLU A 212 -9.08 10.79 7.14
N GLU A 213 -8.88 11.36 8.33
CA GLU A 213 -7.61 11.31 9.05
C GLU A 213 -7.23 9.90 9.50
N LEU A 214 -8.18 9.03 9.88
CA LEU A 214 -7.87 7.61 10.13
C LEU A 214 -7.36 6.90 8.88
N GLY A 215 -7.92 7.22 7.70
CA GLY A 215 -7.43 6.72 6.43
C GLY A 215 -6.00 7.17 6.14
N GLU A 216 -5.72 8.46 6.33
CA GLU A 216 -4.37 9.03 6.17
C GLU A 216 -3.37 8.43 7.16
N LEU A 217 -3.75 8.24 8.43
CA LEU A 217 -2.90 7.61 9.43
C LEU A 217 -2.60 6.15 9.09
N SER A 218 -3.57 5.41 8.55
CA SER A 218 -3.34 4.06 8.04
C SER A 218 -2.33 4.06 6.89
N ALA A 219 -2.48 4.97 5.92
CA ALA A 219 -1.54 5.13 4.83
C ALA A 219 -0.12 5.47 5.32
N ASP A 220 0.00 6.41 6.26
CA ASP A 220 1.26 6.79 6.91
C ASP A 220 1.94 5.59 7.57
N LEU A 221 1.20 4.81 8.35
CA LEU A 221 1.74 3.63 9.04
C LEU A 221 2.24 2.57 8.05
N VAL A 222 1.45 2.28 7.01
CA VAL A 222 1.85 1.33 5.96
C VAL A 222 3.12 1.80 5.25
N MET A 223 3.17 3.06 4.81
CA MET A 223 4.33 3.56 4.07
C MET A 223 5.60 3.64 4.93
N LEU A 224 5.50 4.07 6.20
CA LEU A 224 6.65 4.20 7.09
C LEU A 224 7.24 2.84 7.45
N VAL A 225 6.37 1.85 7.70
CA VAL A 225 6.82 0.46 7.92
C VAL A 225 7.42 -0.11 6.63
N ASN A 226 6.76 0.11 5.48
CA ASN A 226 7.25 -0.34 4.18
C ASN A 226 8.67 0.18 3.92
N ASP A 227 8.89 1.49 4.03
CA ASP A 227 10.19 2.11 3.78
C ASP A 227 11.30 1.57 4.71
N LEU A 228 10.97 1.23 5.97
CA LEU A 228 11.92 0.59 6.90
C LEU A 228 12.30 -0.82 6.45
N VAL A 229 11.31 -1.66 6.10
CA VAL A 229 11.55 -3.08 5.80
C VAL A 229 11.99 -3.32 4.36
N SER A 230 11.63 -2.46 3.42
CA SER A 230 12.02 -2.54 2.01
C SER A 230 13.39 -1.92 1.73
N TYR A 231 13.94 -1.12 2.66
CA TYR A 231 15.16 -0.32 2.44
C TYR A 231 16.31 -1.09 1.80
N LYS A 232 16.62 -2.29 2.30
CA LYS A 232 17.72 -3.11 1.74
C LYS A 232 17.46 -3.46 0.28
N LYS A 233 16.25 -3.94 -0.03
CA LYS A 233 15.82 -4.30 -1.37
C LYS A 233 15.83 -3.08 -2.29
N ASP A 234 15.33 -1.94 -1.80
CA ASP A 234 15.25 -0.69 -2.56
C ASP A 234 16.65 -0.17 -2.90
N LEU A 235 17.59 -0.19 -1.95
CA LEU A 235 18.99 0.15 -2.20
C LEU A 235 19.64 -0.75 -3.26
N GLU A 236 19.45 -2.06 -3.16
CA GLU A 236 20.00 -3.03 -4.11
C GLU A 236 19.43 -2.86 -5.53
N GLN A 237 18.22 -2.33 -5.64
CA GLN A 237 17.52 -2.07 -6.90
C GLN A 237 17.72 -0.63 -7.43
N GLY A 238 18.41 0.24 -6.67
CA GLY A 238 18.57 1.65 -7.03
C GLY A 238 17.24 2.42 -7.02
N VAL A 239 16.30 2.02 -6.17
CA VAL A 239 15.01 2.71 -5.98
C VAL A 239 15.22 3.90 -5.06
N ASP A 240 15.10 5.11 -5.61
CA ASP A 240 15.32 6.36 -4.87
C ASP A 240 14.11 6.82 -4.03
N HIS A 241 12.98 6.09 -4.10
CA HIS A 241 11.73 6.44 -3.41
C HIS A 241 11.60 5.83 -2.03
N ASN A 242 12.58 6.05 -1.16
CA ASN A 242 12.56 5.55 0.21
C ASN A 242 12.95 6.67 1.19
N LEU A 243 12.18 6.84 2.27
CA LEU A 243 12.40 7.94 3.21
C LEU A 243 13.80 7.90 3.86
N ILE A 244 14.41 6.72 4.05
CA ILE A 244 15.78 6.62 4.57
C ILE A 244 16.79 7.19 3.55
N VAL A 245 16.60 6.93 2.26
CA VAL A 245 17.45 7.52 1.20
C VAL A 245 17.34 9.04 1.23
N LEU A 246 16.12 9.58 1.36
CA LEU A 246 15.88 11.01 1.46
C LEU A 246 16.54 11.63 2.70
N LEU A 247 16.35 11.04 3.88
CA LEU A 247 16.89 11.54 5.14
C LEU A 247 18.42 11.48 5.16
N THR A 248 19.02 10.42 4.62
CA THR A 248 20.48 10.31 4.50
C THR A 248 21.06 11.31 3.50
N ALA A 249 20.36 11.60 2.39
CA ALA A 249 20.73 12.68 1.46
C ALA A 249 20.69 14.07 2.12
N ARG A 250 19.93 14.25 3.22
CA ARG A 250 19.90 15.45 4.06
C ARG A 250 20.98 15.48 5.15
N GLY A 251 21.89 14.52 5.16
CA GLY A 251 23.04 14.48 6.07
C GLY A 251 22.85 13.66 7.34
N LEU A 252 21.73 12.96 7.50
CA LEU A 252 21.55 12.02 8.61
C LEU A 252 22.36 10.73 8.34
N SER A 253 22.88 10.12 9.40
CA SER A 253 23.32 8.72 9.31
C SER A 253 22.11 7.79 9.08
N ARG A 254 22.36 6.57 8.59
CA ARG A 254 21.30 5.57 8.41
C ARG A 254 20.53 5.28 9.70
N GLN A 255 21.22 5.18 10.83
CA GLN A 255 20.55 4.96 12.11
C GLN A 255 19.68 6.16 12.48
N GLN A 256 20.18 7.38 12.36
CA GLN A 256 19.38 8.59 12.62
C GLN A 256 18.15 8.68 11.71
N ALA A 257 18.26 8.28 10.44
CA ALA A 257 17.12 8.24 9.53
C ALA A 257 16.07 7.22 9.99
N VAL A 258 16.49 6.04 10.44
CA VAL A 258 15.58 5.03 11.00
C VAL A 258 14.95 5.48 12.32
N ASP A 259 15.71 6.14 13.20
CA ASP A 259 15.21 6.68 14.47
C ASP A 259 14.17 7.81 14.23
N GLU A 260 14.38 8.63 13.20
CA GLU A 260 13.42 9.65 12.78
C GLU A 260 12.10 9.01 12.30
N ILE A 261 12.18 7.96 11.48
CA ILE A 261 10.99 7.20 11.05
C ILE A 261 10.30 6.53 12.25
N GLY A 262 11.06 6.04 13.23
CA GLY A 262 10.50 5.54 14.50
C GLY A 262 9.72 6.62 15.25
N SER A 263 10.27 7.83 15.35
CA SER A 263 9.59 8.98 15.98
C SER A 263 8.33 9.39 15.20
N MET A 264 8.37 9.28 13.88
CA MET A 264 7.23 9.49 12.99
C MET A 264 6.12 8.44 13.22
N LEU A 265 6.45 7.16 13.43
CA LEU A 265 5.49 6.12 13.78
C LEU A 265 4.82 6.43 15.14
N ASP A 266 5.61 6.78 16.16
CA ASP A 266 5.10 7.17 17.47
C ASP A 266 4.12 8.35 17.42
N ALA A 267 4.43 9.36 16.61
CA ALA A 267 3.55 10.50 16.40
C ALA A 267 2.20 10.09 15.80
N ARG A 268 2.21 9.17 14.82
CA ARG A 268 1.01 8.61 14.19
C ARG A 268 0.17 7.81 15.17
N TYR A 269 0.80 7.01 16.04
CA TYR A 269 0.09 6.30 17.10
C TYR A 269 -0.60 7.23 18.10
N ARG A 270 0.07 8.31 18.52
CA ARG A 270 -0.55 9.31 19.42
C ARG A 270 -1.71 10.01 18.72
N ARG A 271 -1.54 10.38 17.44
CA ARG A 271 -2.58 11.05 16.68
C ARG A 271 -3.80 10.16 16.46
N TRP A 272 -3.60 8.86 16.21
CA TRP A 272 -4.68 7.88 16.10
C TRP A 272 -5.63 7.93 17.31
N TYR A 273 -5.10 7.90 18.54
CA TYR A 273 -5.94 7.97 19.73
C TYR A 273 -6.65 9.32 19.89
N ALA A 274 -5.99 10.42 19.53
CA ALA A 274 -6.61 11.75 19.55
C ALA A 274 -7.79 11.82 18.57
N VAL A 275 -7.62 11.30 17.35
CA VAL A 275 -8.67 11.25 16.32
C VAL A 275 -9.87 10.43 16.79
N LEU A 276 -9.65 9.29 17.43
CA LEU A 276 -10.73 8.49 18.02
C LEU A 276 -11.45 9.23 19.16
N ALA A 277 -10.72 9.99 19.98
CA ALA A 277 -11.31 10.76 21.07
C ALA A 277 -12.12 11.98 20.57
N ASP A 278 -11.76 12.54 19.42
CA ASP A 278 -12.43 13.67 18.79
C ASP A 278 -13.66 13.26 17.95
N MET A 279 -13.96 11.95 17.85
CA MET A 279 -15.12 11.48 17.09
C MET A 279 -16.45 11.95 17.73
N PRO A 280 -17.36 12.55 16.96
CA PRO A 280 -18.71 12.83 17.44
C PRO A 280 -19.53 11.53 17.54
N ILE A 281 -20.70 11.64 18.17
CA ILE A 281 -21.66 10.54 18.30
C ILE A 281 -22.74 10.74 17.23
N TRP A 282 -22.86 9.79 16.30
CA TRP A 282 -23.85 9.82 15.22
C TRP A 282 -25.05 8.92 15.51
N GLY A 283 -24.98 8.09 16.56
CA GLY A 283 -26.02 7.16 16.98
C GLY A 283 -25.61 5.71 16.73
N GLU A 284 -26.14 4.79 17.54
CA GLU A 284 -25.63 3.42 17.67
C GLU A 284 -25.34 2.70 16.35
N GLU A 285 -26.27 2.78 15.39
CA GLU A 285 -26.13 2.08 14.11
C GLU A 285 -24.95 2.64 13.27
N ILE A 286 -24.81 3.96 13.21
CA ILE A 286 -23.72 4.61 12.47
C ILE A 286 -22.40 4.41 13.23
N ASP A 287 -22.41 4.60 14.54
CA ASP A 287 -21.22 4.48 15.39
C ASP A 287 -20.63 3.07 15.29
N ARG A 288 -21.47 2.02 15.18
CA ARG A 288 -21.02 0.65 14.92
C ARG A 288 -20.27 0.51 13.60
N GLN A 289 -20.74 1.17 12.53
CA GLN A 289 -20.06 1.15 11.24
C GLN A 289 -18.75 1.95 11.27
N VAL A 290 -18.72 3.08 11.99
CA VAL A 290 -17.50 3.88 12.19
C VAL A 290 -16.43 3.10 12.96
N ILE A 291 -16.82 2.34 13.99
CA ILE A 291 -15.89 1.46 14.72
C ILE A 291 -15.29 0.43 13.75
N ARG A 292 -16.12 -0.26 12.96
CA ARG A 292 -15.65 -1.24 11.96
C ARG A 292 -14.72 -0.61 10.92
N TYR A 293 -15.00 0.61 10.49
CA TYR A 293 -14.10 1.36 9.59
C TYR A 293 -12.75 1.66 10.26
N SER A 294 -12.74 2.10 11.51
CA SER A 294 -11.48 2.32 12.25
C SER A 294 -10.67 1.02 12.41
N GLU A 295 -11.34 -0.11 12.57
CA GLU A 295 -10.72 -1.43 12.62
C GLU A 295 -10.11 -1.82 11.28
N ILE A 296 -10.78 -1.56 10.15
CA ILE A 296 -10.19 -1.75 8.81
C ILE A 296 -8.92 -0.94 8.66
N CYS A 297 -8.95 0.36 8.95
CA CYS A 297 -7.79 1.24 8.80
C CYS A 297 -6.60 0.70 9.63
N ARG A 298 -6.84 0.20 10.85
CA ARG A 298 -5.80 -0.43 11.67
C ARG A 298 -5.35 -1.78 11.10
N ASN A 299 -6.29 -2.62 10.65
CA ASN A 299 -6.02 -3.94 10.11
C ASN A 299 -5.18 -3.87 8.83
N ILE A 300 -5.38 -2.83 8.00
CA ILE A 300 -4.57 -2.59 6.80
C ILE A 300 -3.10 -2.37 7.18
N ALA A 301 -2.86 -1.47 8.16
CA ALA A 301 -1.52 -1.25 8.70
C ALA A 301 -0.94 -2.53 9.32
N LEU A 302 -1.70 -3.24 10.16
CA LEU A 302 -1.30 -4.51 10.78
C LEU A 302 -0.94 -5.57 9.73
N GLY A 303 -1.76 -5.73 8.71
CA GLY A 303 -1.53 -6.68 7.62
C GLY A 303 -0.19 -6.41 6.94
N SER A 304 0.09 -5.15 6.62
CA SER A 304 1.38 -4.74 6.05
C SER A 304 2.56 -5.06 6.97
N LEU A 305 2.43 -4.81 8.28
CA LEU A 305 3.48 -5.10 9.26
C LEU A 305 3.80 -6.60 9.39
N TYR A 306 2.77 -7.46 9.38
CA TYR A 306 2.93 -8.90 9.54
C TYR A 306 3.29 -9.63 8.25
N TRP A 307 3.04 -9.01 7.10
CA TRP A 307 3.32 -9.56 5.77
C TRP A 307 4.80 -9.45 5.32
N ARG A 308 5.61 -8.68 6.06
CA ARG A 308 7.02 -8.39 5.76
C ARG A 308 7.92 -9.59 5.49
#